data_AF-B1PC85-F1
#
_entry.id   AF-B1PC85-F1
#
_cell.length_a   1.000
_cell.length_b   1.000
_cell.length_c   1.000
_cell.angle_alpha   90.00
_cell.angle_beta   90.00
_cell.angle_gamma   90.00
#
_symmetry.space_group_name_H-M   'P 1'
#
loop_
_entity.id
_entity.type
_entity.pdbx_description
1 polymer ?
#
loop_
_entity_poly.entity_id
_entity_poly.type
_entity_poly.pdbx_seq_one_letter_code
_entity_poly.pdbx_strand_id
1 'polypeptide(L)'
;IILRYITYSIFTGDTSILEDRCLNGLRETYLALGTPGASVAEGVRKMKDASIAIVNDRGGITSGDCSNLISEIGTYFDRAAAAVA
;
A
#
# COMPACT_ATOMS: atom_id res chain seq x y z
N ILE A 1 -4.06 -3.34 -8.73
CA ILE A 1 -2.78 -4.09 -8.72
C ILE A 1 -1.96 -3.79 -7.46
N ILE A 2 -1.83 -2.52 -7.06
CA ILE A 2 -1.05 -2.06 -5.90
C ILE A 2 -1.41 -2.81 -4.60
N LEU A 3 -2.70 -2.89 -4.25
CA LEU A 3 -3.16 -3.56 -3.02
C LEU A 3 -2.67 -5.02 -2.91
N ARG A 4 -2.64 -5.76 -4.03
CA ARG A 4 -2.16 -7.15 -4.06
C ARG A 4 -0.68 -7.24 -3.66
N TYR A 5 0.16 -6.35 -4.20
CA TYR A 5 1.59 -6.35 -3.87
C TYR A 5 1.85 -5.85 -2.45
N ILE A 6 1.04 -4.91 -1.95
CA ILE A 6 1.08 -4.51 -0.53
C ILE A 6 0.76 -5.72 0.37
N THR A 7 -0.29 -6.49 0.07
CA THR A 7 -0.60 -7.70 0.86
C THR A 7 0.50 -8.75 0.83
N TYR A 8 1.27 -8.84 -0.26
CA TYR A 8 2.44 -9.71 -0.32
C TYR A 8 3.55 -9.19 0.59
N SER A 9 3.85 -7.89 0.55
CA SER A 9 4.83 -7.30 1.45
C SER A 9 4.47 -7.43 2.92
N ILE A 10 3.18 -7.33 3.26
CA ILE A 10 2.68 -7.60 4.63
C ILE A 10 2.93 -9.06 5.01
N PHE A 11 2.65 -10.01 4.12
CA PHE A 11 2.82 -11.42 4.39
C PHE A 11 4.30 -11.82 4.51
N THR A 12 5.18 -11.22 3.71
CA THR A 12 6.61 -11.52 3.73
C THR A 12 7.40 -10.67 4.74
N GLY A 13 6.83 -9.58 5.24
CA GLY A 13 7.52 -8.59 6.08
C GLY A 13 8.64 -7.85 5.33
N ASP A 14 8.50 -7.68 4.01
CA ASP A 14 9.54 -7.12 3.15
C ASP A 14 8.98 -6.41 1.90
N THR A 15 9.59 -5.29 1.51
CA THR A 15 9.12 -4.44 0.40
C THR A 15 9.64 -4.83 -0.98
N SER A 16 10.62 -5.74 -1.09
CA SER A 16 11.26 -6.07 -2.37
C SER A 16 10.25 -6.50 -3.44
N ILE A 17 9.26 -7.31 -3.06
CA ILE A 17 8.23 -7.79 -3.99
C ILE A 17 7.35 -6.64 -4.50
N LEU A 18 7.01 -5.68 -3.64
CA LEU A 18 6.27 -4.48 -4.04
C LEU A 18 7.12 -3.60 -4.97
N GLU A 19 8.38 -3.39 -4.64
CA GLU A 19 9.29 -2.54 -5.41
C GLU A 19 9.61 -3.13 -6.79
N ASP A 20 10.17 -4.34 -6.82
CA ASP A 20 10.73 -4.94 -8.02
C ASP A 20 9.66 -5.35 -9.03
N ARG A 21 8.49 -5.78 -8.54
CA ARG A 21 7.45 -6.39 -9.39
C ARG A 21 6.26 -5.47 -9.64
N CYS A 22 6.10 -4.38 -8.89
CA CYS A 22 4.95 -3.47 -9.05
C CYS A 22 5.35 -2.02 -9.26
N LEU A 23 6.28 -1.47 -8.47
CA LEU A 23 6.57 -0.03 -8.49
C LEU A 23 7.64 0.35 -9.50
N ASN A 24 8.57 -0.56 -9.80
CA ASN A 24 9.64 -0.32 -10.75
C ASN A 24 9.09 0.04 -12.15
N GLY A 25 9.39 1.27 -12.61
CA GLY A 25 8.94 1.78 -13.91
C GLY A 25 7.46 2.21 -13.98
N LEU A 26 6.72 2.15 -12.87
CA LEU A 26 5.28 2.39 -12.87
C LEU A 26 4.96 3.88 -13.11
N ARG A 27 5.76 4.78 -12.54
CA ARG A 27 5.63 6.23 -12.75
C ARG A 27 5.83 6.60 -14.22
N GLU A 28 6.90 6.09 -14.83
CA GLU A 28 7.25 6.30 -16.22
C GLU A 28 6.15 5.78 -17.15
N THR A 29 5.57 4.61 -16.80
CA THR A 29 4.42 4.05 -17.53
C THR A 29 3.20 4.97 -17.45
N TYR A 30 2.85 5.47 -16.26
CA TYR A 30 1.72 6.39 -16.11
C TYR A 30 1.95 7.70 -16.87
N LEU A 31 3.16 8.25 -16.83
CA LEU A 31 3.53 9.44 -17.60
C LEU A 31 3.38 9.19 -19.11
N ALA A 32 3.87 8.06 -19.61
CA ALA A 32 3.77 7.70 -21.04
C ALA A 32 2.31 7.52 -21.51
N LEU A 33 1.43 7.05 -20.62
CA LEU A 33 0.00 6.87 -20.89
C LEU A 33 -0.84 8.13 -20.64
N GLY A 34 -0.25 9.22 -20.16
CA GLY A 34 -0.99 10.43 -19.76
C GLY A 34 -1.86 10.23 -18.51
N THR A 35 -1.60 9.20 -17.71
CA THR A 35 -2.30 8.96 -16.44
C THR A 35 -1.76 9.90 -15.37
N PRO A 36 -2.61 10.69 -14.67
CA PRO A 36 -2.15 11.59 -13.62
C PRO A 36 -1.64 10.84 -12.38
N GLY A 37 -0.32 10.80 -12.18
CA GLY A 37 0.33 10.12 -11.04
C GLY A 37 -0.19 10.58 -9.67
N ALA A 38 -0.39 11.90 -9.51
CA ALA A 38 -0.96 12.47 -8.30
C ALA A 38 -2.37 11.93 -7.94
N SER A 39 -3.22 11.70 -8.95
CA SER A 39 -4.55 11.11 -8.74
C SER A 39 -4.46 9.64 -8.35
N VAL A 40 -3.49 8.89 -8.91
CA VAL A 40 -3.22 7.51 -8.51
C VAL A 40 -2.71 7.46 -7.08
N ALA A 41 -1.77 8.33 -6.70
CA ALA A 41 -1.25 8.44 -5.33
C ALA A 41 -2.37 8.76 -4.32
N GLU A 42 -3.31 9.63 -4.68
CA GLU A 42 -4.50 9.91 -3.87
C GLU A 42 -5.43 8.69 -3.74
N GLY A 43 -5.59 7.92 -4.81
CA GLY A 43 -6.29 6.63 -4.76
C GLY A 43 -5.61 5.65 -3.79
N VAL A 44 -4.28 5.61 -3.76
CA VAL A 44 -3.52 4.78 -2.81
C VAL A 44 -3.72 5.25 -1.37
N ARG A 45 -3.74 6.55 -1.11
CA ARG A 45 -4.05 7.09 0.23
C ARG A 45 -5.45 6.70 0.71
N LYS A 46 -6.46 6.81 -0.15
CA LYS A 46 -7.83 6.35 0.21
C LYS A 46 -7.90 4.85 0.46
N MET A 47 -7.15 4.05 -0.32
CA MET A 47 -7.02 2.61 -0.05
C MET A 47 -6.35 2.33 1.29
N LYS A 48 -5.33 3.11 1.68
CA LYS A 48 -4.68 3.02 3.00
C LYS A 48 -5.70 3.24 4.11
N ASP A 49 -6.45 4.33 4.06
CA ASP A 49 -7.42 4.67 5.11
C ASP A 49 -8.49 3.57 5.28
N ALA A 50 -9.04 3.09 4.16
CA ALA A 50 -10.01 2.00 4.16
C ALA A 50 -9.40 0.69 4.70
N SER A 51 -8.17 0.36 4.30
CA SER A 51 -7.49 -0.86 4.76
C SER A 51 -7.15 -0.79 6.25
N ILE A 52 -6.67 0.36 6.73
CA ILE A 52 -6.37 0.60 8.15
C ILE A 52 -7.64 0.48 8.99
N ALA A 53 -8.78 0.98 8.52
CA ALA A 53 -10.06 0.83 9.21
C ALA A 53 -10.47 -0.65 9.33
N ILE A 54 -10.30 -1.44 8.26
CA ILE A 54 -10.63 -2.88 8.25
C ILE A 54 -9.72 -3.65 9.22
N VAL A 55 -8.40 -3.44 9.18
CA VAL A 55 -7.46 -4.20 10.04
C VAL A 55 -7.54 -3.80 11.51
N ASN A 56 -8.11 -2.63 11.82
CA ASN A 56 -8.36 -2.20 13.20
C ASN A 56 -9.69 -2.69 13.76
N ASP A 57 -10.56 -3.31 12.94
CA ASP A 57 -11.80 -3.89 13.44
C ASP A 57 -11.48 -5.06 14.39
N ARG A 58 -11.97 -4.94 15.64
CA ARG A 58 -11.76 -5.92 16.70
C ARG A 58 -12.86 -6.99 16.74
N GLY A 59 -13.85 -6.90 15.85
CA GLY A 59 -14.92 -7.88 15.74
C GLY A 59 -14.37 -9.28 15.42
N GLY A 60 -14.62 -10.25 16.30
CA GLY A 60 -14.32 -11.67 16.03
C GLY A 60 -12.85 -12.08 16.13
N ILE A 61 -11.97 -11.23 16.70
CA ILE A 61 -10.55 -11.56 16.94
C ILE A 61 -10.19 -11.45 18.43
N THR A 62 -9.15 -12.16 18.86
CA THR A 62 -8.59 -12.03 20.21
C THR A 62 -8.01 -10.63 20.41
N SER A 63 -8.34 -9.98 21.54
CA SER A 63 -7.82 -8.66 21.86
C SER A 63 -6.30 -8.67 22.05
N GLY A 64 -5.62 -7.70 21.46
CA GLY A 64 -4.17 -7.51 21.56
C GLY A 64 -3.74 -6.15 20.99
N ASP A 65 -2.46 -5.82 21.18
CA ASP A 65 -1.86 -4.61 20.57
C ASP A 65 -1.17 -4.98 19.25
N CYS A 66 -1.75 -4.53 18.14
CA CYS A 66 -1.21 -4.70 16.79
C CYS A 66 -0.68 -3.38 16.22
N SER A 67 -0.41 -2.37 17.05
CA SER A 67 0.03 -1.03 16.62
C SER A 67 1.24 -1.05 15.69
N ASN A 68 2.23 -1.91 15.97
CA ASN A 68 3.42 -2.08 15.12
C ASN A 68 3.05 -2.60 13.72
N LEU A 69 2.19 -3.61 13.63
CA LEU A 69 1.73 -4.16 12.35
C LEU A 69 0.91 -3.12 11.56
N ILE A 70 0.03 -2.39 12.23
CA ILE A 70 -0.76 -1.33 11.60
C ILE A 70 0.14 -0.22 11.06
N SER A 71 1.16 0.18 11.82
CA SER A 71 2.16 1.16 11.40
C SER A 71 2.90 0.67 10.15
N GLU A 72 3.39 -0.57 10.16
CA GLU A 72 4.09 -1.20 9.04
C GLU A 72 3.23 -1.26 7.78
N ILE A 73 1.97 -1.69 7.88
CA ILE A 73 0.99 -1.67 6.78
C ILE A 73 0.90 -0.26 6.18
N GLY A 74 0.78 0.76 7.05
CA GLY A 74 0.74 2.16 6.64
C GLY A 74 1.96 2.56 5.81
N THR A 75 3.16 2.14 6.21
CA THR A 75 4.41 2.46 5.49
C THR A 75 4.43 1.89 4.06
N TYR A 76 3.86 0.70 3.84
CA TYR A 76 3.79 0.09 2.50
C TYR A 76 2.88 0.86 1.55
N PHE A 77 1.74 1.35 2.05
CA PHE A 77 0.89 2.26 1.28
C PHE A 77 1.57 3.59 0.98
N ASP A 78 2.25 4.19 1.96
CA ASP A 78 2.95 5.46 1.78
C ASP A 78 4.07 5.34 0.73
N ARG A 79 4.81 4.23 0.77
CA ARG A 79 5.84 3.92 -0.24
C ARG A 79 5.25 3.79 -1.64
N ALA A 80 4.13 3.08 -1.79
CA ALA A 80 3.45 2.95 -3.08
C ALA A 80 2.91 4.28 -3.61
N ALA A 81 2.34 5.13 -2.73
CA ALA A 81 1.87 6.46 -3.11
C ALA A 81 3.02 7.37 -3.56
N ALA A 82 4.14 7.36 -2.82
CA ALA A 82 5.32 8.15 -3.15
C ALA A 82 5.96 7.74 -4.49
N ALA A 83 5.92 6.43 -4.83
CA ALA A 83 6.51 5.93 -6.06
C ALA A 83 5.77 6.38 -7.34
N VAL A 84 4.50 6.75 -7.25
CA VAL A 84 3.66 7.11 -8.41
C VAL A 84 3.29 8.60 -8.46
N ALA A 85 3.56 9.36 -7.40
CA ALA A 85 3.26 10.79 -7.29
C ALA A 85 4.15 11.67 -8.18
#